data_AF-A0A5Q4YU81-F1
#
_entry.id   AF-A0A5Q4YU81-F1
#
_cell.length_a   1.000
_cell.length_b   1.000
_cell.length_c   1.000
_cell.angle_alpha   90.00
_cell.angle_beta   90.00
_cell.angle_gamma   90.00
#
_symmetry.space_group_name_H-M   'P 1'
#
loop_
_entity.id
_entity.type
_entity.pdbx_description
1 polymer ?
#
loop_
_entity_poly.entity_id
_entity_poly.type
_entity_poly.pdbx_seq_one_letter_code
_entity_poly.pdbx_strand_id
1 'polypeptide(L)'
;MQRNVPPAAAHAVNGLLMAAALSLASLAHAQTAAQTAAQTPPQTAQTAQTAQATQATQTAQAAQPLSPTLSQAAPPVDPTFSAYSLAQTCKQKNDNVAQGQCVGAIRGIIHGYQYGVLFLGQRAALPANETQRVSLCLRNTQVSSIVDEFVADAAQVNEDSLKHTPAEVAVLGSVHMHHSCN
;
A
#
# COMPACT_ATOMS: atom_id res chain seq x y z
N MET A 1 5.47 42.71 -44.92
CA MET A 1 6.07 41.51 -45.56
C MET A 1 6.27 40.45 -44.48
N GLN A 2 5.24 39.63 -44.23
CA GLN A 2 5.30 38.48 -43.32
C GLN A 2 6.31 37.46 -43.85
N ARG A 3 7.25 37.01 -43.01
CA ARG A 3 8.08 35.84 -43.29
C ARG A 3 7.62 34.69 -42.40
N ASN A 4 6.93 33.77 -43.05
CA ASN A 4 6.49 32.48 -42.55
C ASN A 4 7.71 31.55 -42.51
N VAL A 5 8.16 31.10 -41.33
CA VAL A 5 9.24 30.12 -41.20
C VAL A 5 8.79 29.01 -40.23
N PRO A 6 8.54 27.78 -40.71
CA PRO A 6 8.34 26.63 -39.82
C PRO A 6 9.70 26.03 -39.42
N PRO A 7 9.96 25.77 -38.13
CA PRO A 7 11.05 24.89 -37.74
C PRO A 7 10.64 23.44 -37.96
N ALA A 8 11.33 22.80 -38.90
CA ALA A 8 11.26 21.37 -39.18
C ALA A 8 11.79 20.54 -37.99
N ALA A 9 11.16 19.38 -37.81
CA ALA A 9 11.49 18.35 -36.82
C ALA A 9 12.93 17.85 -36.98
N ALA A 10 13.68 17.86 -35.88
CA ALA A 10 14.96 17.17 -35.76
C ALA A 10 14.76 15.94 -34.86
N HIS A 11 14.53 14.78 -35.47
CA HIS A 11 14.66 13.49 -34.82
C HIS A 11 16.15 13.12 -34.79
N ALA A 12 16.77 13.14 -33.61
CA ALA A 12 18.10 12.57 -33.40
C ALA A 12 17.96 11.11 -32.95
N VAL A 13 18.29 10.20 -33.86
CA VAL A 13 18.54 8.78 -33.63
C VAL A 13 19.99 8.65 -33.15
N ASN A 14 20.23 8.02 -32.01
CA ASN A 14 21.53 7.43 -31.69
C ASN A 14 21.33 5.97 -31.25
N GLY A 15 21.79 5.04 -32.10
CA GLY A 15 21.97 3.63 -31.79
C GLY A 15 23.03 3.44 -30.70
N LEU A 16 22.87 2.45 -29.81
CA LEU A 16 23.19 1.02 -29.97
C LEU A 16 24.69 0.74 -29.74
N LEU A 17 24.94 -0.25 -28.84
CA LEU A 17 26.18 -0.92 -28.38
C LEU A 17 26.37 -0.68 -26.86
N MET A 18 26.49 -1.65 -25.96
CA MET A 18 26.94 -3.04 -26.09
C MET A 18 26.30 -3.97 -25.03
N ALA A 19 26.10 -5.22 -25.45
CA ALA A 19 25.83 -6.38 -24.61
C ALA A 19 27.14 -7.03 -24.14
N ALA A 20 27.27 -7.30 -22.84
CA ALA A 20 28.11 -8.30 -22.17
C ALA A 20 27.81 -8.15 -20.65
N ALA A 21 27.60 -9.16 -19.81
CA ALA A 21 27.70 -10.59 -19.93
C ALA A 21 26.72 -11.22 -18.91
N LEU A 22 26.03 -12.29 -19.30
CA LEU A 22 25.51 -13.28 -18.34
C LEU A 22 26.70 -14.10 -17.87
N SER A 23 26.85 -14.32 -16.56
CA SER A 23 27.42 -15.54 -15.95
C SER A 23 27.48 -15.49 -14.42
N LEU A 24 26.58 -16.28 -13.80
CA LEU A 24 26.83 -17.28 -12.74
C LEU A 24 27.07 -16.89 -11.25
N ALA A 25 26.34 -17.64 -10.40
CA ALA A 25 26.54 -17.99 -8.99
C ALA A 25 26.24 -16.87 -7.96
N SER A 26 25.13 -16.91 -7.20
CA SER A 26 24.66 -17.93 -6.23
C SER A 26 25.62 -18.11 -5.04
N LEU A 27 25.04 -17.94 -3.84
CA LEU A 27 25.57 -18.16 -2.48
C LEU A 27 26.53 -17.12 -1.89
N ALA A 28 25.99 -16.19 -1.12
CA ALA A 28 26.73 -15.55 -0.03
C ALA A 28 25.88 -15.47 1.25
N HIS A 29 26.07 -16.50 2.07
CA HIS A 29 26.12 -16.49 3.54
C HIS A 29 24.90 -15.99 4.33
N ALA A 30 24.01 -16.96 4.60
CA ALA A 30 23.33 -17.03 5.89
C ALA A 30 24.38 -16.92 7.02
N GLN A 31 24.35 -15.80 7.76
CA GLN A 31 25.14 -15.63 8.97
C GLN A 31 24.55 -16.51 10.07
N THR A 32 25.18 -17.66 10.24
CA THR A 32 25.06 -18.55 11.39
C THR A 32 25.49 -17.81 12.66
N ALA A 33 24.55 -17.61 13.59
CA ALA A 33 24.86 -17.38 14.99
C ALA A 33 25.42 -18.69 15.58
N ALA A 34 26.64 -18.63 16.11
CA ALA A 34 27.21 -19.66 16.96
C ALA A 34 27.48 -19.06 18.34
N GLN A 35 27.43 -19.93 19.36
CA GLN A 35 27.74 -19.76 20.79
C GLN A 35 26.50 -19.38 21.63
N THR A 36 25.91 -20.32 22.36
CA THR A 36 26.52 -20.89 23.56
C THR A 36 26.06 -22.33 23.80
N ALA A 37 27.03 -23.20 24.08
CA ALA A 37 26.82 -24.56 24.55
C ALA A 37 26.59 -24.57 26.07
N ALA A 38 25.62 -25.36 26.55
CA ALA A 38 25.72 -26.07 27.83
C ALA A 38 24.60 -27.13 27.99
N GLN A 39 25.03 -28.39 28.04
CA GLN A 39 24.59 -29.44 28.99
C GLN A 39 23.34 -30.28 28.68
N THR A 40 23.60 -31.51 28.25
CA THR A 40 22.83 -32.79 28.39
C THR A 40 23.05 -33.36 29.81
N PRO A 41 22.45 -34.50 30.29
CA PRO A 41 21.45 -35.47 29.74
C PRO A 41 20.46 -36.02 30.83
N PRO A 42 19.85 -37.25 30.79
CA PRO A 42 19.36 -38.14 29.70
C PRO A 42 17.89 -38.65 29.91
N GLN A 43 17.47 -39.60 29.04
CA GLN A 43 16.43 -40.66 29.24
C GLN A 43 14.99 -40.23 28.88
N THR A 44 14.14 -41.00 28.18
CA THR A 44 14.04 -42.43 27.89
C THR A 44 13.33 -42.66 26.54
N ALA A 45 13.64 -43.79 25.90
CA ALA A 45 12.96 -44.33 24.73
C ALA A 45 11.47 -44.61 24.96
N GLN A 46 10.64 -44.59 23.91
CA GLN A 46 9.76 -45.71 23.53
C GLN A 46 8.87 -45.46 22.29
N THR A 47 9.00 -46.40 21.33
CA THR A 47 7.95 -47.07 20.52
C THR A 47 6.86 -46.22 19.84
N ALA A 48 6.85 -46.07 18.51
CA ALA A 48 6.32 -47.03 17.52
C ALA A 48 4.80 -47.26 17.60
N GLN A 49 4.05 -46.74 16.61
CA GLN A 49 2.84 -47.34 16.01
C GLN A 49 2.40 -46.45 14.79
N THR A 50 2.66 -46.86 13.54
CA THR A 50 1.72 -47.51 12.59
C THR A 50 0.31 -46.88 12.56
N ALA A 51 -0.06 -46.17 11.47
CA ALA A 51 -0.80 -46.69 10.29
C ALA A 51 -2.25 -47.07 10.68
N GLN A 52 -3.36 -46.49 10.18
CA GLN A 52 -3.89 -46.43 8.81
C GLN A 52 -5.24 -45.66 8.90
N ALA A 53 -5.53 -44.74 7.97
CA ALA A 53 -6.59 -44.87 6.95
C ALA A 53 -7.91 -45.53 7.42
N THR A 54 -9.05 -44.81 7.35
CA THR A 54 -10.33 -45.24 6.72
C THR A 54 -11.41 -44.12 6.82
N GLN A 55 -11.81 -43.63 5.65
CA GLN A 55 -13.15 -43.25 5.14
C GLN A 55 -14.12 -42.35 5.92
N ALA A 56 -14.40 -41.21 5.27
CA ALA A 56 -15.71 -40.73 4.82
C ALA A 56 -16.98 -41.05 5.64
N THR A 57 -17.54 -39.98 6.23
CA THR A 57 -18.99 -39.75 6.22
C THR A 57 -19.24 -38.26 6.00
N GLN A 58 -19.71 -37.92 4.80
CA GLN A 58 -20.39 -36.66 4.51
C GLN A 58 -21.83 -36.77 5.02
N THR A 59 -22.25 -35.85 5.89
CA THR A 59 -23.65 -35.45 6.03
C THR A 59 -23.72 -33.97 6.41
N ALA A 60 -24.22 -33.18 5.46
CA ALA A 60 -24.95 -31.92 5.60
C ALA A 60 -24.50 -30.93 6.69
N GLN A 61 -23.49 -30.10 6.38
CA GLN A 61 -23.36 -28.80 7.04
C GLN A 61 -24.29 -27.81 6.35
N ALA A 62 -25.36 -27.43 7.05
CA ALA A 62 -26.17 -26.28 6.70
C ALA A 62 -25.26 -25.04 6.53
N ALA A 63 -25.43 -24.34 5.43
CA ALA A 63 -24.81 -23.05 5.20
C ALA A 63 -25.23 -22.10 6.32
N GLN A 64 -24.33 -21.91 7.29
CA GLN A 64 -24.48 -20.87 8.29
C GLN A 64 -24.33 -19.52 7.56
N PRO A 65 -25.22 -18.54 7.79
CA PRO A 65 -25.04 -17.21 7.25
C PRO A 65 -23.72 -16.65 7.80
N LEU A 66 -22.83 -16.19 6.90
CA LEU A 66 -21.62 -15.49 7.32
C LEU A 66 -22.04 -14.29 8.17
N SER A 67 -21.75 -14.34 9.46
CA SER A 67 -21.87 -13.20 10.34
C SER A 67 -21.02 -12.06 9.76
N PRO A 68 -21.59 -10.85 9.56
CA PRO A 68 -20.82 -9.72 9.07
C PRO A 68 -19.71 -9.43 10.08
N THR A 69 -18.45 -9.65 9.68
CA THR A 69 -17.30 -9.24 10.48
C THR A 69 -17.11 -7.73 10.30
N LEU A 70 -18.09 -6.96 10.77
CA LEU A 70 -18.05 -5.49 10.84
C LEU A 70 -17.73 -5.00 12.27
N SER A 71 -17.31 -5.88 13.17
CA SER A 71 -16.99 -5.54 14.56
C SER A 71 -15.58 -5.96 14.97
N GLN A 72 -14.61 -5.86 14.06
CA GLN A 72 -13.25 -5.62 14.51
C GLN A 72 -13.15 -4.12 14.74
N ALA A 73 -13.07 -3.70 16.01
CA ALA A 73 -12.65 -2.34 16.34
C ALA A 73 -11.35 -2.09 15.55
N ALA A 74 -11.30 -0.96 14.82
CA ALA A 74 -10.10 -0.60 14.08
C ALA A 74 -8.89 -0.81 15.01
N PRO A 75 -7.84 -1.52 14.57
CA PRO A 75 -6.64 -1.67 15.36
C PRO A 75 -6.21 -0.30 15.89
N PRO A 76 -5.69 -0.22 17.13
CA PRO A 76 -5.23 1.05 17.68
C PRO A 76 -4.35 1.73 16.65
N VAL A 77 -4.77 2.92 16.24
CA VAL A 77 -4.05 3.71 15.24
C VAL A 77 -2.65 3.93 15.78
N ASP A 78 -1.62 3.68 14.97
CA ASP A 78 -0.27 4.08 15.36
C ASP A 78 -0.29 5.61 15.49
N PRO A 79 -0.11 6.17 16.70
CA PRO A 79 -0.19 7.62 16.90
C PRO A 79 0.89 8.37 16.11
N THR A 80 1.93 7.67 15.64
CA THR A 80 3.03 8.22 14.85
C THR A 80 2.58 8.64 13.44
N PHE A 81 1.56 7.97 12.87
CA PHE A 81 1.06 8.24 11.51
C PHE A 81 -0.44 8.62 11.50
N SER A 82 -0.78 9.63 12.29
CA SER A 82 -2.12 10.25 12.31
C SER A 82 -2.27 11.31 11.21
N ALA A 83 -3.52 11.66 10.89
CA ALA A 83 -3.85 12.75 9.98
C ALA A 83 -3.26 14.09 10.48
N TYR A 84 -3.23 14.28 11.79
CA TYR A 84 -2.59 15.44 12.40
C TYR A 84 -1.10 15.51 12.10
N SER A 85 -0.33 14.45 12.36
CA SER A 85 1.13 14.48 12.15
C SER A 85 1.47 14.67 10.67
N LEU A 86 0.75 14.01 9.77
CA LEU A 86 0.93 14.19 8.33
C LEU A 86 0.62 15.65 7.89
N ALA A 87 -0.50 16.22 8.37
CA ALA A 87 -0.87 17.60 8.03
C ALA A 87 0.17 18.62 8.52
N GLN A 88 0.77 18.40 9.70
CA GLN A 88 1.84 19.26 10.20
C GLN A 88 3.11 19.15 9.33
N THR A 89 3.50 17.95 8.93
CA THR A 89 4.62 17.76 7.99
C THR A 89 4.36 18.45 6.65
N CYS A 90 3.13 18.35 6.12
CA CYS A 90 2.75 18.97 4.85
C CYS A 90 2.68 20.51 4.89
N LYS A 91 2.49 21.11 6.07
CA LYS A 91 2.51 22.58 6.24
C LYS A 91 3.92 23.17 6.16
N GLN A 92 4.97 22.37 6.37
CA GLN A 92 6.37 22.84 6.35
C GLN A 92 6.92 22.99 4.93
N LYS A 93 6.33 23.89 4.13
CA LYS A 93 6.69 24.10 2.71
C LYS A 93 8.11 24.61 2.47
N ASN A 94 8.79 25.11 3.51
CA ASN A 94 10.15 25.65 3.41
C ASN A 94 11.24 24.62 3.76
N ASP A 95 10.86 23.41 4.19
CA ASP A 95 11.76 22.32 4.49
C ASP A 95 11.63 21.23 3.41
N ASN A 96 12.69 21.06 2.60
CA ASN A 96 12.71 20.08 1.52
C ASN A 96 12.58 18.63 2.02
N VAL A 97 13.04 18.33 3.24
CA VAL A 97 12.92 17.00 3.85
C VAL A 97 11.48 16.76 4.25
N ALA A 98 10.86 17.71 4.96
CA ALA A 98 9.45 17.62 5.35
C ALA A 98 8.53 17.57 4.13
N GLN A 99 8.80 18.37 3.11
CA GLN A 99 8.08 18.35 1.85
C GLN A 99 8.22 16.99 1.15
N GLY A 100 9.43 16.44 1.07
CA GLY A 100 9.67 15.11 0.52
C GLY A 100 8.92 14.01 1.28
N GLN A 101 8.90 14.08 2.60
CA GLN A 101 8.14 13.16 3.46
C GLN A 101 6.63 13.27 3.25
N CYS A 102 6.09 14.49 3.19
CA CYS A 102 4.67 14.72 2.92
C CYS A 102 4.25 14.16 1.55
N VAL A 103 4.96 14.54 0.48
CA VAL A 103 4.67 14.10 -0.88
C VAL A 103 4.82 12.58 -0.99
N GLY A 104 5.86 12.01 -0.39
CA GLY A 104 6.09 10.56 -0.37
C GLY A 104 4.97 9.81 0.35
N ALA A 105 4.54 10.29 1.51
CA ALA A 105 3.45 9.69 2.29
C ALA A 105 2.11 9.73 1.54
N ILE A 106 1.71 10.90 1.02
CA ILE A 106 0.47 11.05 0.27
C ILE A 106 0.47 10.19 -1.00
N ARG A 107 1.58 10.21 -1.75
CA ARG A 107 1.75 9.34 -2.93
C ARG A 107 1.66 7.86 -2.55
N GLY A 108 2.28 7.46 -1.45
CA GLY A 108 2.24 6.09 -0.94
C GLY A 108 0.82 5.63 -0.61
N ILE A 109 0.06 6.44 0.12
CA ILE A 109 -1.34 6.18 0.45
C ILE A 109 -2.18 6.01 -0.82
N ILE A 110 -2.07 6.95 -1.76
CA ILE A 110 -2.84 6.95 -3.00
C ILE A 110 -2.53 5.72 -3.86
N HIS A 111 -1.25 5.36 -4.03
CA HIS A 111 -0.90 4.17 -4.81
C HIS A 111 -1.26 2.88 -4.08
N GLY A 112 -1.07 2.81 -2.76
CA GLY A 112 -1.49 1.68 -1.94
C GLY A 112 -2.98 1.39 -2.09
N TYR A 113 -3.81 2.44 -2.01
CA TYR A 113 -5.26 2.32 -2.22
C TYR A 113 -5.61 1.85 -3.63
N GLN A 114 -5.01 2.46 -4.67
CA GLN A 114 -5.25 2.03 -6.06
C GLN A 114 -4.89 0.56 -6.29
N TYR A 115 -3.76 0.10 -5.73
CA TYR A 115 -3.39 -1.31 -5.79
C TYR A 115 -4.37 -2.20 -5.00
N GLY A 116 -4.85 -1.73 -3.85
CA GLY A 116 -5.87 -2.43 -3.05
C GLY A 116 -7.19 -2.62 -3.82
N VAL A 117 -7.68 -1.57 -4.48
CA VAL A 117 -8.91 -1.63 -5.31
C VAL A 117 -8.73 -2.57 -6.50
N LEU A 118 -7.59 -2.51 -7.19
CA LEU A 118 -7.26 -3.42 -8.29
C LEU A 118 -7.23 -4.88 -7.81
N PHE A 119 -6.61 -5.14 -6.66
CA PHE A 119 -6.55 -6.47 -6.07
C PHE A 119 -7.95 -7.00 -5.74
N LEU A 120 -8.83 -6.17 -5.16
CA LEU A 120 -10.22 -6.52 -4.86
C LEU A 120 -11.02 -6.84 -6.13
N GLY A 121 -10.81 -6.08 -7.21
CA GLY A 121 -11.44 -6.32 -8.51
C GLY A 121 -11.01 -7.64 -9.16
N GLN A 122 -9.73 -8.01 -9.07
CA GLN A 122 -9.19 -9.22 -9.70
C GLN A 122 -9.50 -10.52 -8.93
N ARG A 123 -9.70 -10.44 -7.61
CA ARG A 123 -9.87 -11.61 -6.72
C ARG A 123 -11.29 -11.85 -6.20
N ALA A 124 -12.30 -11.33 -6.91
CA ALA A 124 -13.72 -11.68 -6.76
C ALA A 124 -14.56 -10.91 -5.71
N ALA A 125 -14.28 -9.64 -5.39
CA ALA A 125 -15.02 -8.96 -4.31
C ALA A 125 -15.99 -7.83 -4.73
N LEU A 126 -15.89 -7.25 -5.93
CA LEU A 126 -16.77 -6.12 -6.32
C LEU A 126 -17.19 -6.23 -7.81
N PRO A 127 -18.49 -6.17 -8.14
CA PRO A 127 -18.92 -5.95 -9.52
C PRO A 127 -18.40 -4.60 -10.03
N ALA A 128 -18.27 -4.44 -11.35
CA ALA A 128 -17.57 -3.30 -11.96
C ALA A 128 -18.09 -1.92 -11.51
N ASN A 129 -19.40 -1.80 -11.27
CA ASN A 129 -20.04 -0.60 -10.74
C ASN A 129 -19.60 -0.26 -9.31
N GLU A 130 -19.36 -1.28 -8.48
CA GLU A 130 -18.85 -1.08 -7.11
C GLU A 130 -17.35 -0.80 -7.12
N THR A 131 -16.58 -1.45 -7.99
CA THR A 131 -15.16 -1.12 -8.17
C THR A 131 -14.97 0.34 -8.60
N GLN A 132 -15.80 0.84 -9.52
CA GLN A 132 -15.75 2.24 -9.95
C GLN A 132 -16.06 3.21 -8.81
N ARG A 133 -17.04 2.90 -7.94
CA ARG A 133 -17.41 3.73 -6.78
C ARG A 133 -16.28 3.89 -5.77
N VAL A 134 -15.44 2.87 -5.62
CA VAL A 134 -14.28 2.91 -4.70
C VAL A 134 -12.98 3.23 -5.44
N SER A 135 -13.01 3.60 -6.71
CA SER A 135 -11.81 3.99 -7.46
C SER A 135 -11.53 5.49 -7.27
N LEU A 136 -10.25 5.88 -7.40
CA LEU A 136 -9.83 7.28 -7.41
C LEU A 136 -9.59 7.72 -8.86
N CYS A 137 -10.19 8.84 -9.28
CA CYS A 137 -10.07 9.34 -10.65
C CYS A 137 -8.98 10.42 -10.78
N LEU A 138 -7.73 10.02 -10.55
CA LEU A 138 -6.58 10.93 -10.45
C LEU A 138 -5.85 11.18 -11.79
N ARG A 139 -6.55 11.05 -12.93
CA ARG A 139 -5.92 11.29 -14.24
C ARG A 139 -5.54 12.76 -14.37
N ASN A 140 -4.25 13.00 -14.61
CA ASN A 140 -3.65 14.35 -14.74
C ASN A 140 -3.71 15.19 -13.44
N THR A 141 -3.99 14.57 -12.29
CA THR A 141 -3.94 15.25 -10.99
C THR A 141 -2.49 15.33 -10.51
N GLN A 142 -2.04 16.52 -10.12
CA GLN A 142 -0.72 16.70 -9.55
C GLN A 142 -0.73 16.36 -8.06
N VAL A 143 0.28 15.65 -7.57
CA VAL A 143 0.36 15.31 -6.13
C VAL A 143 0.39 16.57 -5.26
N SER A 144 0.97 17.67 -5.76
CA SER A 144 0.96 18.96 -5.06
C SER A 144 -0.44 19.52 -4.83
N SER A 145 -1.37 19.39 -5.79
CA SER A 145 -2.75 19.86 -5.59
C SER A 145 -3.45 19.02 -4.54
N ILE A 146 -3.24 17.71 -4.55
CA ILE A 146 -3.79 16.80 -3.53
C ILE A 146 -3.24 17.13 -2.14
N VAL A 147 -1.96 17.50 -2.04
CA VAL A 147 -1.36 17.95 -0.77
C VAL A 147 -2.03 19.23 -0.28
N ASP A 148 -2.22 20.22 -1.17
CA ASP A 148 -2.85 21.49 -0.82
C ASP A 148 -4.31 21.31 -0.39
N GLU A 149 -5.07 20.48 -1.12
CA GLU A 149 -6.45 20.10 -0.81
C GLU A 149 -6.54 19.37 0.54
N PHE A 150 -5.68 18.38 0.79
CA PHE A 150 -5.63 17.68 2.07
C PHE A 150 -5.33 18.62 3.24
N VAL A 151 -4.36 19.53 3.09
CA VAL A 151 -4.02 20.50 4.14
C VAL A 151 -5.19 21.47 4.38
N ALA A 152 -5.89 21.88 3.32
CA ALA A 152 -7.07 22.74 3.43
C ALA A 152 -8.22 22.04 4.15
N ASP A 153 -8.51 20.78 3.80
CA ASP A 153 -9.57 19.98 4.43
C ASP A 153 -9.25 19.68 5.89
N ALA A 154 -8.00 19.28 6.17
CA ALA A 154 -7.54 19.04 7.54
C ALA A 154 -7.66 20.29 8.42
N ALA A 155 -7.49 21.49 7.87
CA ALA A 155 -7.67 22.74 8.62
C ALA A 155 -9.13 23.00 9.05
N GLN A 156 -10.11 22.32 8.45
CA GLN A 156 -11.52 22.43 8.82
C GLN A 156 -11.94 21.44 9.92
N VAL A 157 -11.10 20.44 10.22
CA VAL A 157 -11.38 19.39 11.18
C VAL A 157 -10.78 19.75 12.54
N ASN A 158 -11.46 19.36 13.62
CA ASN A 158 -10.93 19.52 14.97
C ASN A 158 -9.61 18.77 15.17
N GLU A 159 -8.63 19.40 15.82
CA GLU A 159 -7.30 18.85 16.02
C GLU A 159 -7.31 17.51 16.79
N ASP A 160 -8.12 17.37 17.82
CA ASP A 160 -8.22 16.13 18.60
C ASP A 160 -8.73 14.98 17.73
N SER A 161 -9.72 15.25 16.86
CA SER A 161 -10.20 14.25 15.89
C SER A 161 -9.10 13.85 14.90
N LEU A 162 -8.28 14.79 14.43
CA LEU A 162 -7.17 14.50 13.52
C LEU A 162 -6.08 13.62 14.15
N LYS A 163 -5.82 13.77 15.46
CA LYS A 163 -4.86 12.93 16.18
C LYS A 163 -5.31 11.48 16.28
N HIS A 164 -6.62 11.25 16.34
CA HIS A 164 -7.23 9.92 16.42
C HIS A 164 -7.61 9.35 15.05
N THR A 165 -7.44 10.12 13.97
CA THR A 165 -7.73 9.68 12.60
C THR A 165 -6.45 9.18 11.93
N PRO A 166 -6.42 7.96 11.36
CA PRO A 166 -5.29 7.52 10.54
C PRO A 166 -5.06 8.45 9.36
N ALA A 167 -3.80 8.73 9.03
CA ALA A 167 -3.48 9.59 7.90
C ALA A 167 -4.07 9.09 6.57
N GLU A 168 -4.04 7.77 6.34
CA GLU A 168 -4.65 7.14 5.16
C GLU A 168 -6.14 7.49 5.01
N VAL A 169 -6.92 7.36 6.10
CA VAL A 169 -8.37 7.61 6.09
C VAL A 169 -8.66 9.08 5.75
N ALA A 170 -7.92 10.01 6.36
CA ALA A 170 -8.12 11.43 6.11
C ALA A 170 -7.71 11.83 4.68
N VAL A 171 -6.57 11.34 4.19
CA VAL A 171 -6.10 11.60 2.82
C VAL A 171 -7.08 11.04 1.80
N LEU A 172 -7.51 9.79 1.95
CA LEU A 172 -8.48 9.19 1.02
C LEU A 172 -9.84 9.89 1.08
N GLY A 173 -10.27 10.34 2.27
CA GLY A 173 -11.46 11.16 2.43
C GLY A 173 -11.37 12.47 1.63
N SER A 174 -10.28 13.22 1.78
CA SER A 174 -10.02 14.45 1.01
C SER A 174 -10.01 14.17 -0.50
N VAL A 175 -9.28 13.15 -0.94
CA VAL A 175 -9.22 12.77 -2.36
C VAL A 175 -10.59 12.40 -2.92
N HIS A 176 -11.43 11.67 -2.16
CA HIS A 176 -12.79 11.34 -2.62
C HIS A 176 -13.69 12.57 -2.74
N MET A 177 -13.51 13.58 -1.88
CA MET A 177 -14.25 14.83 -1.96
C MET A 177 -13.92 15.65 -3.21
N HIS A 178 -12.64 15.67 -3.62
CA HIS A 178 -12.16 16.50 -4.74
C HIS A 178 -12.00 15.75 -6.08
N HIS A 179 -11.86 14.42 -6.05
CA HIS A 179 -11.47 13.59 -7.21
C HIS A 179 -12.26 12.28 -7.35
N SER A 180 -13.54 12.29 -6.98
CA SER A 180 -14.42 11.13 -7.18
C SER A 180 -14.59 10.76 -8.66
N CYS A 181 -14.76 9.47 -8.93
CA CYS A 181 -15.13 8.97 -10.25
C CYS A 181 -16.64 9.14 -10.48
N ASN A 182 -17.01 9.86 -11.55
CA ASN A 182 -18.39 10.06 -12.00
C ASN A 182 -18.63 9.30 -13.31
#